data_AF-A0A2N9N7F0-F1
#
_entry.id   AF-A0A2N9N7F0-F1
#
_cell.length_a   1.000
_cell.length_b   1.000
_cell.length_c   1.000
_cell.angle_alpha   90.00
_cell.angle_beta   90.00
_cell.angle_gamma   90.00
#
_symmetry.space_group_name_H-M   'P 1'
#
loop_
_entity.id
_entity.type
_entity.pdbx_description
1 polymer ?
#
loop_
_entity_poly.entity_id
_entity_poly.type
_entity_poly.pdbx_seq_one_letter_code
_entity_poly.pdbx_strand_id
1 'polypeptide(L)'
;MAEEPPSNVTSGGDVSVSVAAAGVTTMTGAVKVWLSTNFASSWYQDAKAEATGSGDVRGRCRREILFSVAAAESYLFEWVRDEVLNRDFARLNEYFPPDKRTRKRGVLEKWQYTTEKLARKGLISSKPSFAGETWQEFDCLVGFRNGLLHARASRPQSAGLPDEEMPVPSMEDFQKMEPGWAVGVITAVIRDLHAAAGTKPPDWFGSK
;
A
#
# COMPACT_ATOMS: atom_id res chain seq x y z
N MET A 1 -2.25 -47.65 -25.85
CA MET A 1 -1.31 -47.40 -26.96
C MET A 1 -1.75 -46.09 -27.60
N ALA A 2 -1.00 -45.00 -27.62
CA ALA A 2 0.42 -44.75 -27.34
C ALA A 2 0.55 -43.39 -26.61
N GLU A 3 1.28 -43.35 -25.50
CA GLU A 3 2.60 -42.68 -25.31
C GLU A 3 2.54 -41.15 -25.13
N GLU A 4 2.68 -40.70 -23.88
CA GLU A 4 3.45 -39.49 -23.57
C GLU A 4 4.95 -39.80 -23.68
N PRO A 5 5.79 -38.81 -24.05
CA PRO A 5 6.81 -38.36 -23.09
C PRO A 5 7.05 -36.82 -23.09
N PRO A 6 7.86 -36.32 -22.14
CA PRO A 6 7.72 -34.99 -21.54
C PRO A 6 8.71 -33.96 -22.06
N SER A 7 8.43 -32.67 -21.85
CA SER A 7 9.44 -31.62 -21.96
C SER A 7 9.62 -30.88 -20.64
N ASN A 8 10.67 -31.28 -19.94
CA ASN A 8 11.34 -30.55 -18.86
C ASN A 8 11.52 -29.08 -19.23
N VAL A 9 11.05 -28.17 -18.37
CA VAL A 9 11.61 -26.81 -18.29
C VAL A 9 12.24 -26.65 -16.92
N THR A 10 13.46 -27.16 -16.79
CA THR A 10 14.44 -26.66 -15.84
C THR A 10 15.07 -25.42 -16.45
N SER A 11 14.72 -24.23 -15.95
CA SER A 11 15.56 -23.05 -16.10
C SER A 11 15.93 -22.58 -14.69
N GLY A 12 16.93 -23.26 -14.13
CA GLY A 12 17.76 -22.67 -13.10
C GLY A 12 18.62 -21.63 -13.79
N GLY A 13 18.30 -20.35 -13.61
CA GLY A 13 19.15 -19.27 -14.07
C GLY A 13 20.41 -19.24 -13.21
N ASP A 14 21.50 -19.81 -13.71
CA ASP A 14 22.84 -19.57 -13.18
C ASP A 14 23.18 -18.08 -13.40
N VAL A 15 23.27 -17.34 -12.30
CA VAL A 15 23.77 -15.97 -12.32
C VAL A 15 25.27 -16.03 -12.10
N SER A 16 26.04 -15.92 -13.18
CA SER A 16 27.49 -15.85 -13.17
C SER A 16 27.96 -14.46 -12.72
N VAL A 17 28.48 -14.35 -11.49
CA VAL A 17 29.18 -13.14 -11.04
C VAL A 17 30.69 -13.36 -11.18
N SER A 18 31.32 -12.60 -12.07
CA SER A 18 32.78 -12.55 -12.21
C SER A 18 33.37 -11.71 -11.07
N VAL A 19 34.15 -12.33 -10.19
CA VAL A 19 34.94 -11.62 -9.18
C VAL A 19 36.41 -11.92 -9.44
N ALA A 20 37.21 -10.87 -9.66
CA ALA A 20 38.66 -10.98 -9.85
C ALA A 20 39.30 -11.62 -8.62
N ALA A 21 40.15 -12.62 -8.87
CA ALA A 21 40.74 -13.47 -7.84
C ALA A 21 41.73 -12.69 -6.95
N ALA A 22 41.37 -12.51 -5.68
CA ALA A 22 42.30 -12.30 -4.59
C ALA A 22 41.75 -12.95 -3.32
N GLY A 23 42.34 -14.09 -2.91
CA GLY A 23 42.11 -14.74 -1.63
C GLY A 23 40.76 -15.47 -1.48
N VAL A 24 40.68 -16.73 -1.90
CA VAL A 24 39.48 -17.55 -1.70
C VAL A 24 39.45 -18.08 -0.26
N THR A 25 38.76 -17.36 0.62
CA THR A 25 38.09 -17.98 1.76
C THR A 25 36.76 -18.53 1.24
N THR A 26 36.64 -19.85 1.11
CA THR A 26 35.41 -20.49 0.62
C THR A 26 34.31 -20.33 1.67
N MET A 27 33.52 -19.26 1.59
CA MET A 27 32.23 -19.22 2.28
C MET A 27 31.24 -20.07 1.48
N THR A 28 31.12 -21.34 1.84
CA THR A 28 30.03 -22.23 1.42
C THR A 28 28.74 -21.87 2.15
N GLY A 29 28.23 -20.66 1.92
CA GLY A 29 26.92 -20.23 2.37
C GLY A 29 25.92 -20.36 1.22
N ALA A 30 24.80 -21.04 1.44
CA ALA A 30 23.69 -21.02 0.48
C ALA A 30 23.21 -19.56 0.33
N VAL A 31 23.37 -18.99 -0.86
CA VAL A 31 22.90 -17.63 -1.16
C VAL A 31 21.37 -17.65 -1.19
N LYS A 32 20.74 -17.02 -0.19
CA LYS A 32 19.30 -16.88 -0.15
C LYS A 32 18.89 -15.69 -1.02
N VAL A 33 18.36 -15.98 -2.20
CA VAL A 33 17.78 -14.96 -3.09
C VAL A 33 16.35 -14.67 -2.65
N TRP A 34 16.04 -13.39 -2.41
CA TRP A 34 14.70 -12.93 -2.08
C TRP A 34 14.06 -12.27 -3.31
N LEU A 35 12.87 -12.73 -3.68
CA LEU A 35 12.05 -12.12 -4.72
C LEU A 35 10.94 -11.31 -4.07
N SER A 36 10.76 -10.06 -4.50
CA SER A 36 9.71 -9.16 -4.00
C SER A 36 9.07 -8.39 -5.15
N THR A 37 7.78 -8.12 -5.03
CA THR A 37 7.01 -7.29 -5.97
C THR A 37 6.62 -5.97 -5.31
N ASN A 38 6.51 -4.92 -6.12
CA ASN A 38 6.09 -3.58 -5.72
C ASN A 38 4.80 -3.24 -6.45
N PHE A 39 3.74 -2.97 -5.69
CA PHE A 39 2.41 -2.65 -6.20
C PHE A 39 1.98 -1.23 -5.86
N ALA A 40 2.63 -0.56 -4.91
CA ALA A 40 2.23 0.79 -4.49
C ALA A 40 2.16 1.77 -5.67
N SER A 41 3.19 1.77 -6.52
CA SER A 41 3.26 2.65 -7.69
C SER A 41 2.20 2.31 -8.74
N SER A 42 1.96 1.03 -9.04
CA SER A 42 0.94 0.64 -10.03
C SER A 42 -0.46 1.01 -9.55
N TRP A 43 -0.79 0.72 -8.28
CA TRP A 43 -2.07 1.13 -7.70
C TRP A 43 -2.25 2.65 -7.74
N TYR A 44 -1.20 3.41 -7.50
CA TYR A 44 -1.24 4.87 -7.58
C TYR A 44 -1.53 5.37 -9.00
N GLN A 45 -0.88 4.78 -10.02
CA GLN A 45 -1.13 5.16 -11.42
C GLN A 45 -2.55 4.77 -11.86
N ASP A 46 -3.04 3.61 -11.44
CA ASP A 46 -4.43 3.20 -11.72
C ASP A 46 -5.42 4.19 -11.08
N ALA A 47 -5.17 4.61 -9.84
CA ALA A 47 -5.99 5.64 -9.19
C ALA A 47 -5.98 6.97 -9.98
N LYS A 48 -4.81 7.42 -10.45
CA LYS A 48 -4.69 8.63 -11.29
C LYS A 48 -5.41 8.50 -12.62
N ALA A 49 -5.37 7.32 -13.24
CA ALA A 49 -6.09 7.07 -14.48
C ALA A 49 -7.61 7.15 -14.27
N GLU A 50 -8.12 6.60 -13.17
CA GLU A 50 -9.55 6.70 -12.81
C GLU A 50 -9.97 8.16 -12.50
N ALA A 51 -9.10 8.94 -11.86
CA ALA A 51 -9.36 10.35 -11.56
C ALA A 51 -9.48 11.23 -12.82
N THR A 52 -8.76 10.91 -13.90
CA THR A 52 -8.68 11.74 -15.12
C THR A 52 -9.45 11.19 -16.31
N GLY A 53 -9.97 9.97 -16.22
CA GLY A 53 -10.70 9.31 -17.30
C GLY A 53 -12.02 10.00 -17.66
N SER A 54 -12.46 9.80 -18.91
CA SER A 54 -13.80 10.19 -19.38
C SER A 54 -14.81 9.03 -19.27
N GLY A 55 -16.12 9.29 -19.19
CA GLY A 55 -17.19 8.26 -19.08
C GLY A 55 -17.93 8.21 -17.73
N ASP A 56 -18.32 7.01 -17.25
CA ASP A 56 -19.03 6.79 -15.97
C ASP A 56 -18.24 7.29 -14.74
N VAL A 57 -18.55 8.52 -14.34
CA VAL A 57 -17.95 9.22 -13.20
C VAL A 57 -18.07 8.40 -11.92
N ARG A 58 -19.22 7.75 -11.68
CA ARG A 58 -19.45 7.02 -10.42
C ARG A 58 -18.63 5.75 -10.36
N GLY A 59 -18.61 4.95 -11.43
CA GLY A 59 -17.78 3.75 -11.49
C GLY A 59 -16.29 4.07 -11.32
N ARG A 60 -15.82 5.17 -11.92
CA ARG A 60 -14.43 5.63 -11.76
C ARG A 60 -14.11 6.08 -10.34
N CYS A 61 -14.93 6.94 -9.74
CA CYS A 61 -14.73 7.41 -8.37
C CYS A 61 -14.61 6.24 -7.37
N ARG A 62 -15.45 5.21 -7.52
CA ARG A 62 -15.33 3.97 -6.71
C ARG A 62 -13.98 3.29 -6.89
N ARG A 63 -13.51 3.14 -8.12
CA ARG A 63 -12.20 2.51 -8.40
C ARG A 63 -11.04 3.37 -7.93
N GLU A 64 -11.11 4.69 -8.10
CA GLU A 64 -10.13 5.66 -7.59
C GLU A 64 -9.93 5.47 -6.08
N ILE A 65 -11.02 5.38 -5.30
CA ILE A 65 -10.98 5.14 -3.85
C ILE A 65 -10.26 3.81 -3.54
N LEU A 66 -10.66 2.73 -4.22
CA LEU A 66 -10.09 1.40 -3.97
C LEU A 66 -8.59 1.37 -4.28
N PHE A 67 -8.19 1.88 -5.43
CA PHE A 67 -6.79 1.93 -5.86
C PHE A 67 -5.95 2.85 -4.98
N SER A 68 -6.48 4.01 -4.57
CA SER A 68 -5.77 4.94 -3.67
C SER A 68 -5.44 4.27 -2.34
N VAL A 69 -6.43 3.64 -1.68
CA VAL A 69 -6.19 2.97 -0.39
C VAL A 69 -5.24 1.77 -0.56
N ALA A 70 -5.37 1.00 -1.64
CA ALA A 70 -4.45 -0.10 -1.94
C ALA A 70 -3.00 0.39 -2.16
N ALA A 71 -2.84 1.54 -2.82
CA ALA A 71 -1.54 2.19 -3.01
C ALA A 71 -0.93 2.57 -1.65
N ALA A 72 -1.68 3.27 -0.80
CA ALA A 72 -1.20 3.69 0.52
C ALA A 72 -0.83 2.49 1.42
N GLU A 73 -1.65 1.44 1.44
CA GLU A 73 -1.37 0.25 2.24
C GLU A 73 -0.13 -0.51 1.74
N SER A 74 0.00 -0.70 0.42
CA SER A 74 1.17 -1.34 -0.18
C SER A 74 2.43 -0.50 0.05
N TYR A 75 2.28 0.83 -0.07
CA TYR A 75 3.37 1.78 0.08
C TYR A 75 4.03 1.68 1.45
N LEU A 76 3.25 1.69 2.53
CA LEU A 76 3.80 1.60 3.88
C LEU A 76 4.68 0.35 4.04
N PHE A 77 4.23 -0.79 3.52
CA PHE A 77 5.00 -2.03 3.59
C PHE A 77 6.29 -1.95 2.77
N GLU A 78 6.19 -1.52 1.51
CA GLU A 78 7.32 -1.42 0.57
C GLU A 78 8.36 -0.42 1.07
N TRP A 79 7.93 0.75 1.56
CA TRP A 79 8.80 1.77 2.14
C TRP A 79 9.55 1.25 3.37
N VAL A 80 8.89 0.55 4.30
CA VAL A 80 9.58 -0.03 5.45
C VAL A 80 10.57 -1.10 5.01
N ARG A 81 10.19 -1.96 4.07
CA ARG A 81 11.02 -3.04 3.57
C ARG A 81 12.26 -2.51 2.86
N ASP A 82 12.10 -1.55 1.96
CA ASP A 82 13.16 -1.11 1.05
C ASP A 82 13.99 0.03 1.63
N GLU A 83 13.35 1.04 2.22
CA GLU A 83 14.04 2.25 2.68
C GLU A 83 14.42 2.17 4.16
N VAL A 84 13.48 1.81 5.03
CA VAL A 84 13.72 1.89 6.49
C VAL A 84 14.59 0.73 6.99
N LEU A 85 14.33 -0.48 6.48
CA LEU A 85 15.09 -1.69 6.85
C LEU A 85 16.22 -2.01 5.87
N ASN A 86 16.37 -1.24 4.78
CA ASN A 86 17.35 -1.50 3.73
C ASN A 86 17.35 -2.98 3.27
N ARG A 87 16.15 -3.53 3.07
CA ARG A 87 15.88 -4.93 2.69
C ARG A 87 16.36 -5.99 3.69
N ASP A 88 16.49 -5.63 4.97
CA ASP A 88 16.63 -6.62 6.05
C ASP A 88 15.30 -7.36 6.30
N PHE A 89 15.07 -8.39 5.47
CA PHE A 89 13.85 -9.21 5.52
C PHE A 89 13.68 -9.98 6.82
N ALA A 90 14.76 -10.23 7.58
CA ALA A 90 14.66 -10.93 8.86
C ALA A 90 13.90 -10.08 9.89
N ARG A 91 14.09 -8.76 9.84
CA ARG A 91 13.44 -7.80 10.74
C ARG A 91 12.04 -7.39 10.29
N LEU A 92 11.65 -7.68 9.05
CA LEU A 92 10.36 -7.25 8.49
C LEU A 92 9.16 -7.79 9.30
N ASN A 93 9.26 -9.02 9.79
CA ASN A 93 8.23 -9.66 10.62
C ASN A 93 8.01 -8.96 11.96
N GLU A 94 8.95 -8.12 12.42
CA GLU A 94 8.75 -7.32 13.62
C GLU A 94 7.67 -6.24 13.39
N TYR A 95 7.52 -5.75 12.16
CA TYR A 95 6.61 -4.66 11.82
C TYR A 95 5.35 -5.17 11.14
N PHE A 96 5.51 -6.21 10.32
CA PHE A 96 4.43 -6.88 9.61
C PHE A 96 4.45 -8.38 9.94
N PRO A 97 4.01 -8.78 11.15
CA PRO A 97 3.98 -10.19 11.50
C PRO A 97 3.03 -10.94 10.57
N PRO A 98 3.38 -12.17 10.15
CA PRO A 98 2.51 -12.97 9.30
C PRO A 98 1.35 -13.61 10.08
N ASP A 99 1.14 -13.30 11.36
CA ASP A 99 0.13 -13.94 12.18
C ASP A 99 -1.32 -13.49 11.85
N LYS A 100 -2.31 -14.27 12.29
CA LYS A 100 -3.72 -14.01 11.98
C LYS A 100 -4.23 -12.70 12.60
N ARG A 101 -3.66 -12.25 13.71
CA ARG A 101 -4.13 -11.04 14.43
C ARG A 101 -3.68 -9.79 13.68
N THR A 102 -2.42 -9.74 13.26
CA THR A 102 -1.88 -8.59 12.51
C THR A 102 -2.43 -8.49 11.09
N ARG A 103 -2.74 -9.61 10.44
CA ARG A 103 -3.45 -9.62 9.15
C ARG A 103 -4.82 -8.96 9.19
N LYS A 104 -5.51 -9.01 10.34
CA LYS A 104 -6.86 -8.44 10.53
C LYS A 104 -6.87 -6.95 10.86
N ARG A 105 -5.70 -6.33 11.07
CA ARG A 105 -5.61 -4.90 11.34
C ARG A 105 -6.13 -4.09 10.16
N GLY A 106 -6.89 -3.04 10.45
CA GLY A 106 -7.29 -2.06 9.46
C GLY A 106 -6.09 -1.26 8.95
N VAL A 107 -6.26 -0.59 7.81
CA VAL A 107 -5.21 0.25 7.19
C VAL A 107 -4.70 1.30 8.17
N LEU A 108 -5.61 2.04 8.83
CA LEU A 108 -5.26 3.10 9.78
C LEU A 108 -4.44 2.57 10.97
N GLU A 109 -4.86 1.44 11.56
CA GLU A 109 -4.14 0.81 12.66
C GLU A 109 -2.75 0.35 12.21
N LYS A 110 -2.61 -0.20 11.01
CA LYS A 110 -1.30 -0.58 10.45
C LYS A 110 -0.38 0.63 10.32
N TRP A 111 -0.88 1.73 9.78
CA TRP A 111 -0.13 2.99 9.64
C TRP A 111 0.35 3.52 10.99
N GLN A 112 -0.56 3.63 11.96
CA GLN A 112 -0.24 4.11 13.30
C GLN A 112 0.76 3.19 14.00
N TYR A 113 0.45 1.90 14.11
CA TYR A 113 1.27 0.92 14.80
C TYR A 113 2.69 0.86 14.23
N THR A 114 2.81 0.80 12.91
CA THR A 114 4.10 0.60 12.24
C THR A 114 5.00 1.80 12.44
N THR A 115 4.51 3.00 12.14
CA THR A 115 5.33 4.22 12.25
C THR A 115 5.64 4.57 13.71
N GLU A 116 4.73 4.31 14.65
CA GLU A 116 5.03 4.43 16.08
C GLU A 116 6.16 3.49 16.51
N LYS A 117 6.11 2.23 16.07
CA LYS A 117 7.12 1.24 16.41
C LYS A 117 8.48 1.58 15.80
N LEU A 118 8.50 2.08 14.57
CA LEU A 118 9.72 2.54 13.90
C LEU A 118 10.35 3.72 14.65
N ALA A 119 9.56 4.73 14.99
CA ALA A 119 10.03 5.90 15.73
C ALA A 119 10.56 5.53 17.12
N ARG A 120 9.84 4.66 17.87
CA ARG A 120 10.30 4.18 19.18
C ARG A 120 11.62 3.41 19.11
N LYS A 121 11.92 2.76 17.99
CA LYS A 121 13.19 2.06 17.75
C LYS A 121 14.27 2.95 17.11
N GLY A 122 14.00 4.24 16.91
CA GLY A 122 14.94 5.18 16.30
C GLY A 122 15.27 4.89 14.83
N LEU A 123 14.41 4.16 14.11
CA LEU A 123 14.62 3.85 12.69
C LEU A 123 14.13 4.97 11.77
N ILE A 124 13.31 5.88 12.29
CA ILE A 124 12.85 7.08 11.60
C ILE A 124 12.92 8.25 12.59
N SER A 125 13.10 9.47 12.10
CA SER A 125 13.29 10.65 12.95
C SER A 125 12.11 10.90 13.89
N SER A 126 10.89 10.72 13.41
CA SER A 126 9.67 10.82 14.21
C SER A 126 8.50 10.10 13.53
N LYS A 127 7.40 9.89 14.28
CA LYS A 127 6.14 9.41 13.69
C LYS A 127 5.35 10.57 13.08
N PRO A 128 4.57 10.36 12.00
CA PRO A 128 3.66 11.39 11.49
C PRO A 128 2.56 11.73 12.51
N SER A 129 1.96 12.91 12.35
CA SER A 129 0.77 13.30 13.10
C SER A 129 -0.43 12.46 12.63
N PHE A 130 -1.20 11.92 13.57
CA PHE A 130 -2.50 11.28 13.31
C PHE A 130 -3.66 12.19 13.70
N ALA A 131 -3.40 13.49 13.68
CA ALA A 131 -4.36 14.55 13.92
C ALA A 131 -4.29 15.55 12.76
N GLY A 132 -5.34 16.34 12.60
CA GLY A 132 -5.46 17.32 11.53
C GLY A 132 -6.18 16.78 10.30
N GLU A 133 -6.35 17.66 9.32
CA GLU A 133 -7.20 17.47 8.15
C GLU A 133 -6.75 16.29 7.28
N THR A 134 -5.45 16.21 6.91
CA THR A 134 -4.91 15.12 6.09
C THR A 134 -5.26 13.72 6.64
N TRP A 135 -5.12 13.54 7.96
CA TRP A 135 -5.42 12.24 8.58
C TRP A 135 -6.92 11.97 8.66
N GLN A 136 -7.74 12.99 8.91
CA GLN A 136 -9.20 12.87 8.91
C GLN A 136 -9.74 12.50 7.52
N GLU A 137 -9.20 13.11 6.47
CA GLU A 137 -9.53 12.75 5.09
C GLU A 137 -9.10 11.32 4.76
N PHE A 138 -7.93 10.88 5.25
CA PHE A 138 -7.49 9.50 5.07
C PHE A 138 -8.35 8.48 5.80
N ASP A 139 -8.78 8.79 7.03
CA ASP A 139 -9.75 7.98 7.77
C ASP A 139 -11.08 7.86 6.99
N CYS A 140 -11.61 8.99 6.54
CA CYS A 140 -12.80 9.04 5.68
C CYS A 140 -12.63 8.17 4.42
N LEU A 141 -11.51 8.32 3.70
CA LEU A 141 -11.19 7.55 2.50
C LEU A 141 -11.12 6.04 2.78
N VAL A 142 -10.51 5.63 3.89
CA VAL A 142 -10.48 4.21 4.32
C VAL A 142 -11.89 3.72 4.66
N GLY A 143 -12.70 4.54 5.32
CA GLY A 143 -14.12 4.28 5.57
C GLY A 143 -14.91 4.02 4.29
N PHE A 144 -14.72 4.87 3.29
CA PHE A 144 -15.32 4.73 1.96
C PHE A 144 -14.88 3.44 1.26
N ARG A 145 -13.58 3.11 1.26
CA ARG A 145 -13.08 1.84 0.71
C ARG A 145 -13.73 0.63 1.39
N ASN A 146 -13.84 0.65 2.72
CA ASN A 146 -14.46 -0.45 3.45
C ASN A 146 -15.95 -0.56 3.15
N GLY A 147 -16.65 0.57 3.06
CA GLY A 147 -18.06 0.61 2.71
C GLY A 147 -18.34 0.08 1.29
N LEU A 148 -17.45 0.38 0.34
CA LEU A 148 -17.49 -0.17 -1.03
C LEU A 148 -17.30 -1.69 -1.06
N LEU A 149 -16.27 -2.20 -0.39
CA LEU A 149 -15.91 -3.63 -0.45
C LEU A 149 -16.84 -4.53 0.34
N HIS A 150 -17.51 -3.99 1.36
CA HIS A 150 -18.45 -4.72 2.18
C HIS A 150 -19.91 -4.40 1.84
N ALA A 151 -20.16 -3.86 0.64
CA ALA A 151 -21.49 -3.55 0.10
C ALA A 151 -22.34 -2.61 0.96
N ARG A 152 -21.75 -1.86 1.91
CA ARG A 152 -22.48 -0.83 2.67
C ARG A 152 -22.94 0.29 1.75
N ALA A 153 -22.17 0.63 0.72
CA ALA A 153 -22.56 1.63 -0.29
C ALA A 153 -23.85 1.26 -1.06
N SER A 154 -24.29 -0.01 -1.00
CA SER A 154 -25.51 -0.49 -1.64
C SER A 154 -26.72 -0.53 -0.72
N ARG A 155 -26.60 -0.10 0.55
CA ARG A 155 -27.73 0.01 1.47
C ARG A 155 -28.73 1.06 0.98
N PRO A 156 -30.04 0.88 1.25
CA PRO A 156 -31.03 1.91 0.95
C PRO A 156 -30.78 3.17 1.79
N GLN A 157 -31.13 4.32 1.23
CA GLN A 157 -31.07 5.62 1.89
C GLN A 157 -32.49 6.13 2.14
N SER A 158 -32.85 6.41 3.38
CA SER A 158 -34.15 6.97 3.77
C SER A 158 -34.02 7.86 5.00
N ALA A 159 -34.86 8.90 5.10
CA ALA A 159 -34.95 9.72 6.31
C ALA A 159 -35.35 8.85 7.52
N GLY A 160 -34.68 9.06 8.65
CA GLY A 160 -34.97 8.38 9.93
C GLY A 160 -34.26 7.04 10.15
N LEU A 161 -33.43 6.57 9.20
CA LEU A 161 -32.53 5.43 9.46
C LEU A 161 -31.36 5.86 10.37
N PRO A 162 -30.89 5.00 11.28
CA PRO A 162 -29.65 5.23 12.02
C PRO A 162 -28.44 5.34 11.09
N ASP A 163 -27.42 6.11 11.48
CA ASP A 163 -26.22 6.35 10.65
C ASP A 163 -25.47 5.05 10.28
N GLU A 164 -25.46 4.06 11.18
CA GLU A 164 -24.85 2.75 10.92
C GLU A 164 -25.55 2.01 9.77
N GLU A 165 -26.84 2.32 9.58
CA GLU A 165 -27.68 1.74 8.55
C GLU A 165 -27.65 2.50 7.22
N MET A 166 -27.06 3.69 7.19
CA MET A 166 -26.94 4.49 5.98
C MET A 166 -25.85 3.93 5.05
N PRO A 167 -25.97 4.18 3.73
CA PRO A 167 -24.92 3.80 2.79
C PRO A 167 -23.63 4.59 3.03
N VAL A 168 -22.49 3.90 2.92
CA VAL A 168 -21.16 4.50 3.03
C VAL A 168 -20.29 3.95 1.89
N PRO A 169 -19.74 4.79 1.00
CA PRO A 169 -20.17 6.18 0.76
C PRO A 169 -21.64 6.23 0.32
N SER A 170 -22.32 7.32 0.62
CA SER A 170 -23.66 7.62 0.12
C SER A 170 -23.62 8.11 -1.33
N MET A 171 -24.80 8.25 -1.94
CA MET A 171 -24.91 8.84 -3.29
C MET A 171 -24.49 10.31 -3.32
N GLU A 172 -24.74 11.04 -2.23
CA GLU A 172 -24.35 12.44 -2.09
C GLU A 172 -22.83 12.58 -1.97
N ASP A 173 -22.17 11.66 -1.26
CA ASP A 173 -20.70 11.63 -1.18
C ASP A 173 -20.08 11.49 -2.56
N PHE A 174 -20.61 10.60 -3.41
CA PHE A 174 -20.12 10.45 -4.79
C PHE A 174 -20.37 11.69 -5.66
N GLN A 175 -21.41 12.49 -5.38
CA GLN A 175 -21.71 13.70 -6.15
C GLN A 175 -20.82 14.88 -5.76
N LYS A 176 -20.41 14.94 -4.49
CA LYS A 176 -19.55 16.00 -3.96
C LYS A 176 -18.07 15.71 -4.11
N MET A 177 -17.69 14.46 -4.36
CA MET A 177 -16.29 14.08 -4.47
C MET A 177 -15.70 14.58 -5.79
N GLU A 178 -14.76 15.52 -5.69
CA GLU A 178 -13.99 15.99 -6.83
C GLU A 178 -13.08 14.87 -7.36
N PRO A 179 -12.97 14.70 -8.69
CA PRO A 179 -12.04 13.75 -9.27
C PRO A 179 -10.59 13.98 -8.79
N GLY A 180 -9.91 12.92 -8.38
CA GLY A 180 -8.54 13.02 -7.85
C GLY A 180 -8.44 13.37 -6.37
N TRP A 181 -9.56 13.58 -5.67
CA TRP A 181 -9.54 13.81 -4.21
C TRP A 181 -8.85 12.65 -3.48
N ALA A 182 -9.22 11.39 -3.79
CA ALA A 182 -8.65 10.23 -3.10
C ALA A 182 -7.13 10.10 -3.36
N VAL A 183 -6.70 10.38 -4.59
CA VAL A 183 -5.28 10.47 -4.95
C VAL A 183 -4.57 11.58 -4.16
N GLY A 184 -5.20 12.74 -4.04
CA GLY A 184 -4.70 13.89 -3.28
C GLY A 184 -4.46 13.53 -1.81
N VAL A 185 -5.44 12.90 -1.18
CA VAL A 185 -5.39 12.46 0.23
C VAL A 185 -4.20 11.52 0.46
N ILE A 186 -4.07 10.44 -0.32
CA ILE A 186 -2.96 9.49 -0.10
C ILE A 186 -1.60 10.11 -0.41
N THR A 187 -1.53 11.05 -1.35
CA THR A 187 -0.29 11.79 -1.66
C THR A 187 0.12 12.66 -0.47
N ALA A 188 -0.84 13.33 0.16
CA ALA A 188 -0.60 14.13 1.36
C ALA A 188 -0.14 13.26 2.54
N VAL A 189 -0.83 12.15 2.82
CA VAL A 189 -0.47 11.21 3.90
C VAL A 189 0.95 10.67 3.74
N ILE A 190 1.33 10.26 2.53
CA ILE A 190 2.67 9.76 2.28
C ILE A 190 3.71 10.89 2.40
N ARG A 191 3.42 12.11 1.94
CA ARG A 191 4.32 13.25 2.16
C ARG A 191 4.52 13.55 3.65
N ASP A 192 3.47 13.51 4.44
CA ASP A 192 3.53 13.70 5.90
C ASP A 192 4.36 12.61 6.58
N LEU A 193 4.25 11.36 6.11
CA LEU A 193 5.12 10.26 6.54
C LEU A 193 6.60 10.58 6.28
N HIS A 194 6.95 11.01 5.07
CA HIS A 194 8.33 11.32 4.71
C HIS A 194 8.88 12.53 5.47
N ALA A 195 8.07 13.57 5.62
CA ALA A 195 8.42 14.75 6.40
C ALA A 195 8.74 14.37 7.86
N ALA A 196 7.91 13.52 8.48
CA ALA A 196 8.14 13.05 9.85
C ALA A 196 9.34 12.09 9.96
N ALA A 197 9.51 11.22 8.97
CA ALA A 197 10.57 10.21 8.97
C ALA A 197 11.95 10.78 8.59
N GLY A 198 12.03 11.98 8.02
CA GLY A 198 13.27 12.56 7.50
C GLY A 198 13.74 11.91 6.19
N THR A 199 12.81 11.39 5.39
CA THR A 199 13.10 10.70 4.12
C THR A 199 12.49 11.47 2.94
N LYS A 200 12.79 11.07 1.70
CA LYS A 200 12.27 11.72 0.50
C LYS A 200 11.01 11.02 -0.01
N PRO A 201 9.94 11.75 -0.38
CA PRO A 201 8.80 11.16 -1.07
C PRO A 201 9.21 10.44 -2.36
N PRO A 202 8.43 9.43 -2.78
CA PRO A 202 8.73 8.67 -3.98
C PRO A 202 8.59 9.51 -5.24
N ASP A 203 9.49 9.31 -6.20
CA ASP A 203 9.54 10.07 -7.46
C ASP A 203 8.30 9.87 -8.35
N TRP A 204 7.60 8.74 -8.21
CA TRP A 204 6.45 8.38 -9.04
C TRP A 204 5.16 9.14 -8.68
N PHE A 205 5.16 10.01 -7.67
CA PHE A 205 4.07 10.98 -7.46
C PHE A 205 3.92 11.95 -8.64
N GLY A 206 5.00 12.20 -9.38
CA GLY A 206 5.08 13.23 -10.41
C GLY A 206 5.32 14.62 -9.80
N SER A 207 5.86 15.52 -10.63
CA SER A 207 5.97 16.94 -10.32
C SER A 207 4.57 17.54 -10.12
N LYS A 208 4.39 18.38 -9.11
CA LYS A 208 3.20 19.25 -9.03
C LYS A 208 3.13 20.17 -10.25
#